data_AF-A0A254QPR5-F1
#
_entry.id   AF-A0A254QPR5-F1
#
_cell.length_a   1.000
_cell.length_b   1.000
_cell.length_c   1.000
_cell.angle_alpha   90.00
_cell.angle_beta   90.00
_cell.angle_gamma   90.00
#
_symmetry.space_group_name_H-M   'P 1'
#
loop_
_entity.id
_entity.type
_entity.pdbx_description
1 polymer ?
#
loop_
_entity_poly.entity_id
_entity_poly.type
_entity_poly.pdbx_seq_one_letter_code
_entity_poly.pdbx_strand_id
1 'polypeptide(L)'
;MENGNKKRVLLSFALAHLLMAQNWARIIDPGYAYFFKTPPDAQRFAALTLEIILFALILAGSYLPRIPRRVITTVLILIALDGTRIAFGLTTTSFKSPVGILVLIGVLAATLLLVRRPKLRPKVEEFGILALALFGGVTIVSGMLHRYNIPELTGASATSKRAVKQSLGRNVVIAVFDELDPFYALERWPAERRPNSFQRISKESITFANTRQAGRDTIFAVPGILCGLDVDQATPVGASAIRVQGIPFQQRKNLLSETFGMRRTVLGWYHPYERLFSGVEHVKTYPVEPQDFGWTSWHMANLLVEHPLSVLGIKADFPPVRSGLEQFHRENVNDFRTEIDRWGQSPDGFTFLHIPVPHEPFRNNNYYDSVEWAGEV
;
A
#
# COMPACT_ATOMS: atom_id res chain seq x y z
N MET A 1 15.23 14.25 41.90
CA MET A 1 15.74 14.07 40.52
C MET A 1 15.14 12.85 39.81
N GLU A 2 14.81 11.78 40.52
CA GLU A 2 14.35 10.51 39.95
C GLU A 2 13.05 10.57 39.11
N ASN A 3 12.05 11.34 39.56
CA ASN A 3 10.77 11.48 38.83
C ASN A 3 10.90 12.16 37.46
N GLY A 4 11.93 12.99 37.27
CA GLY A 4 12.19 13.66 36.00
C GLY A 4 12.61 12.69 34.89
N ASN A 5 13.41 11.69 35.24
CA ASN A 5 13.90 10.70 34.28
C ASN A 5 12.79 9.74 33.85
N LYS A 6 11.98 9.25 34.79
CA LYS A 6 10.82 8.38 34.52
C LYS A 6 9.84 9.05 33.53
N LYS A 7 9.49 10.32 33.76
CA LYS A 7 8.59 11.07 32.87
C LYS A 7 9.17 11.28 31.46
N ARG A 8 10.48 11.50 31.34
CA ARG A 8 11.15 11.64 30.04
C ARG A 8 11.09 10.35 29.22
N VAL A 9 11.41 9.21 29.84
CA VAL A 9 11.38 7.91 29.17
C VAL A 9 9.96 7.60 28.66
N LEU A 10 8.94 7.79 29.50
CA LEU A 10 7.55 7.56 29.10
C LEU A 10 7.10 8.50 27.98
N LEU A 11 7.46 9.78 28.05
CA LEU A 11 7.15 10.75 26.99
C LEU A 11 7.83 10.37 25.67
N SER A 12 9.10 9.99 25.71
CA SER A 12 9.85 9.56 24.53
C SER A 12 9.25 8.30 23.89
N PHE A 13 8.81 7.34 24.71
CA PHE A 13 8.11 6.15 24.23
C PHE A 13 6.77 6.49 23.58
N ALA A 14 5.95 7.31 24.23
CA ALA A 14 4.67 7.78 23.68
C ALA A 14 4.85 8.51 22.34
N LEU A 15 5.86 9.38 22.25
CA LEU A 15 6.24 10.09 21.03
C LEU A 15 6.66 9.14 19.91
N ALA A 16 7.58 8.22 20.20
CA ALA A 16 8.07 7.24 19.23
C ALA A 16 6.94 6.37 18.69
N HIS A 17 6.07 5.87 19.59
CA HIS A 17 4.91 5.09 19.20
C HIS A 17 3.94 5.88 18.32
N LEU A 18 3.64 7.13 18.69
CA LEU A 18 2.73 7.98 17.92
C LEU A 18 3.27 8.28 16.52
N LEU A 19 4.57 8.54 16.40
CA LEU A 19 5.25 8.76 15.12
C LEU A 19 5.25 7.50 14.24
N MET A 20 5.18 6.32 14.84
CA MET A 20 5.13 5.02 14.16
C MET A 20 3.71 4.44 14.07
N ALA A 21 2.67 5.16 14.53
CA ALA A 21 1.32 4.62 14.63
C ALA A 21 0.73 4.23 13.27
N GLN A 22 1.10 4.93 12.20
CA GLN A 22 0.66 4.58 10.85
C GLN A 22 1.27 3.25 10.36
N ASN A 23 2.56 3.00 10.66
CA ASN A 23 3.21 1.72 10.34
C ASN A 23 2.54 0.57 11.09
N TRP A 24 2.22 0.80 12.37
CA TRP A 24 1.43 -0.13 13.16
C TRP A 24 0.06 -0.41 12.58
N ALA A 25 -0.69 0.65 12.24
CA ALA A 25 -2.03 0.52 11.67
C ALA A 25 -2.00 -0.31 10.39
N ARG A 26 -1.02 -0.09 9.49
CA ARG A 26 -0.87 -0.86 8.24
C ARG A 26 -0.54 -2.33 8.49
N ILE A 27 0.34 -2.63 9.43
CA ILE A 27 0.75 -4.02 9.72
C ILE A 27 -0.38 -4.80 10.40
N ILE A 28 -1.18 -4.13 11.24
CA ILE A 28 -2.31 -4.76 11.94
C ILE A 28 -3.55 -4.83 11.06
N ASP A 29 -3.76 -3.89 10.13
CA ASP A 29 -4.93 -3.87 9.27
C ASP A 29 -4.94 -5.09 8.32
N PRO A 30 -5.92 -6.01 8.48
CA PRO A 30 -6.06 -7.17 7.61
C PRO A 30 -6.22 -6.78 6.13
N GLY A 31 -6.77 -5.59 5.87
CA GLY A 31 -6.93 -5.02 4.53
C GLY A 31 -5.61 -4.68 3.87
N TYR A 32 -4.63 -4.19 4.62
CA TYR A 32 -3.28 -3.92 4.11
C TYR A 32 -2.46 -5.20 3.94
N ALA A 33 -2.68 -6.20 4.79
CA ALA A 33 -2.02 -7.50 4.68
C ALA A 33 -2.23 -8.16 3.30
N TYR A 34 -3.34 -7.84 2.63
CA TYR A 34 -3.65 -8.27 1.27
C TYR A 34 -2.64 -7.78 0.22
N PHE A 35 -2.08 -6.59 0.37
CA PHE A 35 -1.17 -6.01 -0.62
C PHE A 35 0.29 -6.40 -0.40
N PHE A 36 0.61 -6.96 0.77
CA PHE A 36 1.94 -7.49 1.02
C PHE A 36 2.13 -8.81 0.28
N LYS A 37 3.20 -8.96 -0.50
CA LYS A 37 3.57 -10.24 -1.15
C LYS A 37 3.69 -11.42 -0.16
N THR A 38 4.06 -11.15 1.08
CA THR A 38 4.03 -12.02 2.26
C THR A 38 3.34 -11.30 3.42
N PRO A 39 2.40 -11.94 4.14
CA PRO A 39 1.78 -11.35 5.33
C PRO A 39 2.83 -10.94 6.36
N PRO A 40 2.55 -9.95 7.22
CA PRO A 40 3.48 -9.56 8.27
C PRO A 40 3.75 -10.73 9.22
N ASP A 41 5.02 -11.07 9.39
CA ASP A 41 5.46 -12.17 10.25
C ASP A 41 5.97 -11.67 11.60
N ALA A 42 6.34 -12.59 12.50
CA ALA A 42 6.89 -12.25 13.82
C ALA A 42 8.02 -11.24 13.75
N GLN A 43 8.88 -11.41 12.75
CA GLN A 43 10.11 -10.66 12.61
C GLN A 43 9.79 -9.21 12.29
N ARG A 44 8.80 -8.94 11.42
CA ARG A 44 8.32 -7.58 11.14
C ARG A 44 7.69 -6.91 12.36
N PHE A 45 6.85 -7.63 13.11
CA PHE A 45 6.28 -7.11 14.37
C PHE A 45 7.37 -6.79 15.41
N ALA A 46 8.38 -7.66 15.54
CA ALA A 46 9.50 -7.48 16.45
C ALA A 46 10.42 -6.34 16.00
N ALA A 47 10.69 -6.21 14.70
CA ALA A 47 11.47 -5.14 14.11
C ALA A 47 10.83 -3.77 14.38
N LEU A 48 9.52 -3.62 14.10
CA LEU A 48 8.81 -2.37 14.38
C LEU A 48 8.79 -2.04 15.88
N THR A 49 8.63 -3.04 16.73
CA THR A 49 8.71 -2.87 18.19
C THR A 49 10.09 -2.39 18.62
N LEU A 50 11.15 -3.01 18.08
CA LEU A 50 12.54 -2.64 18.35
C LEU A 50 12.83 -1.22 17.86
N GLU A 51 12.35 -0.84 16.68
CA GLU A 51 12.50 0.51 16.14
C GLU A 51 11.83 1.56 17.03
N ILE A 52 10.64 1.28 17.57
CA ILE A 52 9.97 2.18 18.52
C ILE A 52 10.77 2.31 19.81
N ILE A 53 11.31 1.21 20.33
CA ILE A 53 12.15 1.24 21.54
C ILE A 53 13.43 2.03 21.26
N LEU A 54 14.14 1.75 20.17
CA LEU A 54 15.36 2.46 19.79
C LEU A 54 15.09 3.95 19.59
N PHE A 55 14.01 4.29 18.91
CA PHE A 55 13.65 5.68 18.68
C PHE A 55 13.24 6.39 19.98
N ALA A 56 12.55 5.69 20.89
CA ALA A 56 12.27 6.20 22.23
C ALA A 56 13.56 6.44 23.03
N LEU A 57 14.55 5.54 22.93
CA LEU A 57 15.86 5.70 23.58
C LEU A 57 16.62 6.88 22.99
N ILE A 58 16.60 7.04 21.66
CA ILE A 58 17.18 8.20 20.98
C ILE A 58 16.51 9.48 21.46
N LEU A 59 15.17 9.54 21.52
CA LEU A 59 14.45 10.72 22.02
C LEU A 59 14.71 10.99 23.52
N ALA A 60 14.91 9.94 24.33
CA ALA A 60 15.24 10.08 25.75
C ALA A 60 16.68 10.58 25.97
N GLY A 61 17.63 10.13 25.14
CA GLY A 61 19.06 10.48 25.22
C GLY A 61 19.44 11.76 24.47
N SER A 62 18.77 12.03 23.34
CA SER A 62 18.89 13.30 22.62
C SER A 62 18.24 14.41 23.44
N TYR A 63 18.81 15.61 23.34
CA TYR A 63 18.52 16.73 24.22
C TYR A 63 17.10 17.34 24.02
N LEU A 64 16.03 16.56 24.22
CA LEU A 64 14.68 17.07 24.45
C LEU A 64 14.60 18.18 25.53
N PRO A 65 15.55 18.34 26.50
CA PRO A 65 15.55 19.51 27.39
C PRO A 65 15.76 20.86 26.69
N ARG A 66 16.32 20.90 25.48
CA ARG A 66 16.60 22.15 24.74
C ARG A 66 15.45 22.59 23.84
N ILE A 67 14.58 21.67 23.43
CA ILE A 67 13.41 22.02 22.62
C ILE A 67 12.36 22.64 23.56
N PRO A 68 11.84 23.84 23.28
CA PRO A 68 10.83 24.45 24.11
C PRO A 68 9.64 23.49 24.27
N ARG A 69 9.21 23.23 25.51
CA ARG A 69 8.07 22.34 25.79
C ARG A 69 6.84 22.65 24.93
N ARG A 70 6.65 23.92 24.55
CA ARG A 70 5.56 24.35 23.66
C ARG A 70 5.66 23.70 22.28
N VAL A 71 6.86 23.63 21.68
CA VAL A 71 7.08 23.00 20.37
C VAL A 71 6.78 21.51 20.43
N ILE A 72 7.31 20.80 21.42
CA ILE A 72 7.04 19.35 21.60
C ILE A 72 5.54 19.10 21.78
N THR A 73 4.87 19.91 22.61
CA THR A 73 3.42 19.78 22.86
C THR A 73 2.62 20.03 21.58
N THR A 74 2.97 21.07 20.81
CA THR A 74 2.31 21.38 19.54
C THR A 74 2.51 20.27 18.52
N VAL A 75 3.75 19.77 18.36
CA VAL A 75 4.05 18.65 17.45
C VAL A 75 3.28 17.39 17.86
N LEU A 76 3.23 17.07 19.16
CA LEU A 76 2.42 15.98 19.67
C LEU A 76 0.93 16.11 19.36
N ILE A 77 0.38 17.30 19.54
CA ILE A 77 -1.02 17.58 19.21
C ILE A 77 -1.25 17.42 17.70
N LEU A 78 -0.34 17.93 16.87
CA LEU A 78 -0.45 17.82 15.41
C LEU A 78 -0.36 16.37 14.94
N ILE A 79 0.59 15.59 15.46
CA ILE A 79 0.71 14.16 15.12
C ILE A 79 -0.50 13.39 15.68
N ALA A 80 -0.99 13.71 16.88
CA ALA A 80 -2.18 13.05 17.43
C ALA A 80 -3.43 13.38 16.62
N LEU A 81 -3.57 14.62 16.16
CA LEU A 81 -4.65 15.06 15.27
C LEU A 81 -4.55 14.40 13.90
N ASP A 82 -3.35 14.28 13.32
CA ASP A 82 -3.15 13.60 12.04
C ASP A 82 -3.32 12.07 12.14
N GLY A 83 -2.85 11.47 13.23
CA GLY A 83 -3.05 10.06 13.53
C GLY A 83 -4.52 9.71 13.75
N THR A 84 -5.27 10.55 14.49
CA THR A 84 -6.74 10.41 14.59
C THR A 84 -7.41 10.67 13.25
N ARG A 85 -6.91 11.62 12.45
CA ARG A 85 -7.40 11.86 11.09
C ARG A 85 -7.30 10.60 10.23
N ILE A 86 -6.14 9.94 10.23
CA ILE A 86 -5.89 8.72 9.46
C ILE A 86 -6.70 7.55 10.02
N ALA A 87 -6.62 7.30 11.33
CA ALA A 87 -7.26 6.13 11.97
C ALA A 87 -8.79 6.13 11.85
N PHE A 88 -9.41 7.31 11.84
CA PHE A 88 -10.86 7.45 11.68
C PHE A 88 -11.29 7.82 10.26
N GLY A 89 -10.36 7.80 9.30
CA GLY A 89 -10.63 8.14 7.90
C GLY A 89 -11.20 9.55 7.73
N LEU A 90 -10.85 10.50 8.61
CA LEU A 90 -11.27 11.90 8.55
C LEU A 90 -10.51 12.63 7.44
N THR A 91 -10.64 12.18 6.19
CA THR A 91 -10.26 13.02 5.05
C THR A 91 -11.16 14.26 5.00
N THR A 92 -10.77 15.30 4.24
CA THR A 92 -11.58 16.53 4.07
C THR A 92 -13.00 16.27 3.58
N THR A 93 -13.30 15.05 3.11
CA THR A 93 -14.61 14.58 2.63
C THR A 93 -15.35 13.63 3.58
N SER A 94 -14.76 13.24 4.72
CA SER A 94 -15.23 12.10 5.54
C SER A 94 -15.36 12.42 7.04
N PHE A 95 -16.17 13.42 7.41
CA PHE A 95 -16.72 13.56 8.77
C PHE A 95 -17.92 12.61 9.02
N LYS A 96 -17.87 11.38 8.49
CA LYS A 96 -19.04 10.49 8.50
C LYS A 96 -19.13 9.60 9.75
N SER A 97 -18.05 9.43 10.51
CA SER A 97 -18.10 8.63 11.74
C SER A 97 -18.41 9.53 12.96
N PRO A 98 -19.50 9.26 13.70
CA PRO A 98 -19.81 10.02 14.93
C PRO A 98 -18.70 9.86 15.98
N VAL A 99 -17.99 8.73 15.97
CA VAL A 99 -16.83 8.48 16.84
C VAL A 99 -15.69 9.46 16.56
N GLY A 100 -15.34 9.69 15.29
CA GLY A 100 -14.27 10.63 14.94
C GLY A 100 -14.59 12.06 15.36
N ILE A 101 -15.85 12.48 15.21
CA ILE A 101 -16.33 13.80 15.68
C ILE A 101 -16.22 13.91 17.21
N LEU A 102 -16.65 12.88 17.95
CA LEU A 102 -16.56 12.88 19.41
C LEU A 102 -15.10 12.92 19.90
N VAL A 103 -14.20 12.20 19.24
CA VAL A 103 -12.76 12.24 19.53
C VAL A 103 -12.21 13.64 19.28
N LEU A 104 -12.54 14.27 18.15
CA LEU A 104 -12.09 15.63 17.83
C LEU A 104 -12.61 16.66 18.85
N ILE A 105 -13.89 16.59 19.21
CA ILE A 105 -14.49 17.44 20.26
C ILE A 105 -13.78 17.22 21.59
N GLY A 106 -13.50 15.97 21.96
CA GLY A 106 -12.76 15.62 23.17
C GLY A 106 -11.36 16.24 23.20
N VAL A 107 -10.62 16.15 22.08
CA VAL A 107 -9.29 16.77 21.93
C VAL A 107 -9.40 18.30 22.04
N LEU A 108 -10.33 18.93 21.33
CA LEU A 108 -10.55 20.38 21.38
C LEU A 108 -10.93 20.85 22.79
N ALA A 109 -11.84 20.15 23.46
CA ALA A 109 -12.24 20.46 24.83
C ALA A 109 -11.06 20.32 25.81
N ALA A 110 -10.26 19.26 25.67
CA ALA A 110 -9.05 19.08 26.46
C ALA A 110 -8.02 20.20 26.21
N THR A 111 -7.80 20.60 24.95
CA THR A 111 -6.92 21.73 24.60
C THR A 111 -7.45 23.04 25.19
N LEU A 112 -8.76 23.32 25.07
CA LEU A 112 -9.36 24.53 25.61
C LEU A 112 -9.28 24.59 27.14
N LEU A 113 -9.48 23.44 27.80
CA LEU A 113 -9.35 23.30 29.25
C LEU A 113 -7.90 23.52 29.71
N LEU A 114 -6.93 22.99 28.96
CA LEU A 114 -5.49 23.21 29.20
C LEU A 114 -5.10 24.69 29.06
N VAL A 115 -5.66 25.41 28.08
CA VAL A 115 -5.44 26.84 27.89
C VAL A 115 -6.08 27.67 29.01
N ARG A 116 -7.34 27.37 29.38
CA ARG A 116 -8.08 28.14 30.39
C ARG A 116 -7.68 27.85 31.83
N ARG A 117 -7.14 26.67 32.12
CA ARG A 117 -6.80 26.24 33.48
C ARG A 117 -5.33 25.80 33.56
N PRO A 118 -4.37 26.75 33.58
CA PRO A 118 -2.94 26.43 33.59
C PRO A 118 -2.50 25.58 34.80
N LYS A 119 -3.24 25.67 35.93
CA LYS A 119 -3.02 24.82 37.11
C LYS A 119 -3.29 23.33 36.87
N LEU A 120 -4.13 22.98 35.89
CA LEU A 120 -4.44 21.58 35.53
C LEU A 120 -3.43 21.01 34.53
N ARG A 121 -2.68 21.86 33.83
CA ARG A 121 -1.71 21.47 32.82
C ARG A 121 -0.76 20.34 33.24
N PRO A 122 -0.05 20.39 34.38
CA PRO A 122 0.89 19.32 34.74
C PRO A 122 0.20 17.97 34.95
N LYS A 123 -1.02 17.96 35.50
CA LYS A 123 -1.81 16.74 35.75
C LYS A 123 -2.32 16.14 34.43
N VAL A 124 -2.81 16.98 33.53
CA VAL A 124 -3.30 16.55 32.21
C VAL A 124 -2.14 16.08 31.33
N GLU A 125 -0.99 16.75 31.37
CA GLU A 125 0.23 16.29 30.68
C GLU A 125 0.68 14.92 31.18
N GLU A 126 0.72 14.74 32.50
CA GLU A 126 1.10 13.46 33.11
C GLU A 126 0.12 12.34 32.75
N PHE A 127 -1.18 12.60 32.87
CA PHE A 127 -2.22 11.67 32.45
C PHE A 127 -2.12 11.34 30.95
N GLY A 128 -1.94 12.34 30.09
CA GLY A 128 -1.83 12.17 28.64
C GLY A 128 -0.60 11.34 28.24
N ILE A 129 0.56 11.59 28.87
CA ILE A 129 1.77 10.78 28.65
C ILE A 129 1.53 9.33 29.08
N LEU A 130 0.94 9.11 30.26
CA LEU A 130 0.65 7.76 30.74
C LEU A 130 -0.35 7.04 29.84
N ALA A 131 -1.41 7.73 29.41
CA ALA A 131 -2.42 7.19 28.51
C ALA A 131 -1.84 6.82 27.14
N LEU A 132 -1.00 7.68 26.54
CA LEU A 132 -0.35 7.40 25.26
C LEU A 132 0.69 6.27 25.37
N ALA A 133 1.44 6.22 26.47
CA ALA A 133 2.39 5.12 26.71
C ALA A 133 1.65 3.79 26.92
N LEU A 134 0.57 3.79 27.69
CA LEU A 134 -0.28 2.61 27.88
C LEU A 134 -0.90 2.16 26.55
N PHE A 135 -1.43 3.10 25.76
CA PHE A 135 -1.93 2.83 24.41
C PHE A 135 -0.86 2.21 23.52
N GLY A 136 0.37 2.71 23.57
CA GLY A 136 1.50 2.13 22.84
C GLY A 136 1.81 0.69 23.26
N GLY A 137 1.86 0.43 24.56
CA GLY A 137 2.04 -0.93 25.09
C GLY A 137 0.91 -1.87 24.67
N VAL A 138 -0.35 -1.43 24.78
CA VAL A 138 -1.53 -2.21 24.35
C VAL A 138 -1.50 -2.48 22.85
N THR A 139 -1.09 -1.52 22.03
CA THR A 139 -1.00 -1.68 20.56
C THR A 139 0.04 -2.71 20.18
N ILE A 140 1.22 -2.69 20.82
CA ILE A 140 2.28 -3.70 20.60
C ILE A 140 1.77 -5.09 20.99
N VAL A 141 1.19 -5.25 22.18
CA VAL A 141 0.64 -6.54 22.63
C VAL A 141 -0.48 -7.01 21.70
N SER A 142 -1.39 -6.11 21.32
CA SER A 142 -2.50 -6.43 20.42
C SER A 142 -2.00 -6.84 19.04
N GLY A 143 -0.98 -6.17 18.49
CA GLY A 143 -0.36 -6.54 17.22
C GLY A 143 0.29 -7.94 17.28
N MET A 144 1.04 -8.21 18.36
CA MET A 144 1.64 -9.53 18.59
C MET A 144 0.59 -10.64 18.74
N LEU A 145 -0.53 -10.36 19.41
CA LEU A 145 -1.65 -11.29 19.54
C LEU A 145 -2.41 -11.45 18.21
N HIS A 146 -2.57 -10.37 17.45
CA HIS A 146 -3.28 -10.37 16.17
C HIS A 146 -2.61 -11.32 15.18
N ARG A 147 -1.29 -11.46 15.21
CA ARG A 147 -0.55 -12.46 14.43
C ARG A 147 -1.15 -13.87 14.53
N TYR A 148 -1.55 -14.29 15.73
CA TYR A 148 -2.13 -15.63 15.93
C TYR A 148 -3.53 -15.78 15.35
N ASN A 149 -4.19 -14.65 15.04
CA ASN A 149 -5.51 -14.61 14.44
C ASN A 149 -5.48 -14.34 12.93
N ILE A 150 -4.31 -14.05 12.34
CA ILE A 150 -4.18 -13.98 10.88
C ILE A 150 -4.29 -15.44 10.41
N PRO A 151 -5.35 -15.82 9.67
CA PRO A 151 -5.46 -17.17 9.15
C PRO A 151 -4.17 -17.47 8.40
N GLU A 152 -3.54 -18.61 8.70
CA GLU A 152 -2.44 -19.09 7.88
C GLU A 152 -2.90 -19.01 6.43
N LEU A 153 -2.02 -18.49 5.58
CA LEU A 153 -2.26 -18.53 4.15
C LEU A 153 -2.43 -20.00 3.78
N THR A 154 -3.67 -20.49 3.78
CA THR A 154 -4.07 -21.64 2.96
C THR A 154 -4.04 -21.10 1.54
N GLY A 155 -2.84 -20.77 1.07
CA GLY A 155 -2.62 -20.46 -0.33
C GLY A 155 -3.21 -21.61 -1.11
N ALA A 156 -3.65 -21.30 -2.33
CA ALA A 156 -3.92 -22.31 -3.31
C ALA A 156 -2.62 -23.05 -3.72
N SER A 157 -1.87 -23.59 -2.74
CA SER A 157 -0.74 -24.46 -2.94
C SER A 157 -1.27 -25.87 -3.19
N ALA A 158 -1.92 -25.99 -4.33
CA ALA A 158 -1.86 -27.18 -5.13
C ALA A 158 -1.89 -26.67 -6.56
N THR A 159 -0.71 -26.43 -7.12
CA THR A 159 -0.48 -26.57 -8.55
C THR A 159 -0.91 -27.98 -8.93
N SER A 160 -2.21 -28.17 -9.07
CA SER A 160 -2.76 -29.32 -9.75
C SER A 160 -2.25 -29.18 -11.17
N LYS A 161 -1.16 -29.92 -11.47
CA LYS A 161 -0.68 -30.16 -12.83
C LYS A 161 -1.75 -30.95 -13.55
N ARG A 162 -2.91 -30.33 -13.80
CA ARG A 162 -3.96 -30.93 -14.59
C ARG A 162 -3.38 -31.02 -15.99
N ALA A 163 -3.32 -32.24 -16.52
CA ALA A 163 -2.80 -32.47 -17.85
C ALA A 163 -3.59 -31.58 -18.84
N VAL A 164 -2.85 -30.74 -19.56
CA VAL A 164 -3.40 -29.93 -20.66
C VAL A 164 -3.94 -30.91 -21.68
N LYS A 165 -5.28 -31.03 -21.75
CA LYS A 165 -5.94 -31.79 -22.81
C LYS A 165 -5.73 -31.02 -24.11
N GLN A 166 -5.40 -31.75 -25.16
CA GLN A 166 -5.08 -31.31 -26.52
C GLN A 166 -5.58 -29.89 -26.88
N SER A 167 -4.61 -29.06 -27.20
CA SER A 167 -4.69 -27.68 -27.66
C SER A 167 -5.78 -27.42 -28.72
N LEU A 168 -6.46 -26.27 -28.60
CA LEU A 168 -7.37 -25.73 -29.63
C LEU A 168 -6.61 -24.97 -30.75
N GLY A 169 -5.28 -24.92 -30.71
CA GLY A 169 -4.45 -24.19 -31.68
C GLY A 169 -4.56 -22.67 -31.61
N ARG A 170 -5.01 -22.10 -30.48
CA ARG A 170 -5.27 -20.67 -30.32
C ARG A 170 -4.71 -20.14 -29.01
N ASN A 171 -4.02 -19.00 -29.09
CA ASN A 171 -3.55 -18.23 -27.95
C ASN A 171 -4.52 -17.09 -27.68
N VAL A 172 -4.88 -16.91 -26.41
CA VAL A 172 -5.68 -15.77 -25.95
C VAL A 172 -4.86 -15.00 -24.95
N VAL A 173 -4.60 -13.73 -25.23
CA VAL A 173 -3.89 -12.82 -24.32
C VAL A 173 -4.83 -11.68 -23.95
N ILE A 174 -5.01 -11.46 -22.65
CA ILE A 174 -5.68 -10.29 -22.09
C ILE A 174 -4.61 -9.44 -21.43
N ALA A 175 -4.33 -8.26 -22.00
CA ALA A 175 -3.43 -7.27 -21.44
C ALA A 175 -4.22 -6.10 -20.85
N VAL A 176 -3.98 -5.81 -19.58
CA VAL A 176 -4.56 -4.71 -18.80
C VAL A 176 -3.42 -3.77 -18.42
N PHE A 177 -3.45 -2.54 -18.91
CA PHE A 177 -2.47 -1.52 -18.56
C PHE A 177 -2.98 -0.69 -17.38
N ASP A 178 -2.25 -0.73 -16.25
CA ASP A 178 -2.66 -0.13 -14.98
C ASP A 178 -2.66 1.40 -15.06
N GLU A 179 -3.81 2.05 -14.83
CA GLU A 179 -3.95 3.51 -14.88
C GLU A 179 -3.60 4.16 -16.24
N LEU A 180 -3.63 3.42 -17.35
CA LEU A 180 -3.40 3.98 -18.69
C LEU A 180 -4.62 4.72 -19.21
N ASP A 181 -4.46 6.03 -19.49
CA ASP A 181 -5.43 6.80 -20.27
C ASP A 181 -5.22 6.55 -21.79
N PRO A 182 -6.20 5.95 -22.51
CA PRO A 182 -6.08 5.69 -23.94
C PRO A 182 -5.96 6.97 -24.78
N PHE A 183 -6.63 8.07 -24.39
CA PHE A 183 -6.51 9.35 -25.10
C PHE A 183 -5.08 9.89 -24.98
N TYR A 184 -4.47 9.68 -23.81
CA TYR A 184 -3.08 10.03 -23.66
C TYR A 184 -2.18 9.15 -24.53
N ALA A 185 -2.35 7.82 -24.47
CA ALA A 185 -1.49 6.85 -25.16
C ALA A 185 -1.51 7.02 -26.69
N LEU A 186 -2.68 7.28 -27.26
CA LEU A 186 -2.89 7.29 -28.71
C LEU A 186 -2.86 8.68 -29.33
N GLU A 187 -3.33 9.72 -28.61
CA GLU A 187 -3.54 11.04 -29.21
C GLU A 187 -2.60 12.11 -28.65
N ARG A 188 -2.44 12.20 -27.32
CA ARG A 188 -1.70 13.30 -26.67
C ARG A 188 -0.21 13.05 -26.48
N TRP A 189 0.26 11.81 -26.56
CA TRP A 189 1.69 11.53 -26.46
C TRP A 189 2.46 12.29 -27.55
N PRO A 190 3.54 13.03 -27.23
CA PRO A 190 4.38 13.69 -28.24
C PRO A 190 4.78 12.72 -29.35
N ALA A 191 4.64 13.14 -30.61
CA ALA A 191 4.81 12.24 -31.75
C ALA A 191 6.19 11.56 -31.76
N GLU A 192 7.24 12.25 -31.30
CA GLU A 192 8.62 11.79 -31.25
C GLU A 192 8.87 10.74 -30.16
N ARG A 193 8.02 10.72 -29.12
CA ARG A 193 8.12 9.79 -27.99
C ARG A 193 7.02 8.73 -28.01
N ARG A 194 6.08 8.79 -28.95
CA ARG A 194 4.93 7.90 -28.98
C ARG A 194 5.40 6.49 -29.33
N PRO A 195 5.07 5.49 -28.51
CA PRO A 195 5.51 4.13 -28.80
C PRO A 195 4.89 3.58 -30.09
N ASN A 196 5.73 2.96 -30.93
CA ASN A 196 5.29 2.40 -32.21
C ASN A 196 4.32 1.22 -32.04
N SER A 197 4.41 0.46 -30.94
CA SER A 197 3.53 -0.67 -30.65
C SER A 197 2.06 -0.26 -30.56
N PHE A 198 1.72 0.80 -29.82
CA PHE A 198 0.34 1.27 -29.68
C PHE A 198 -0.25 1.74 -31.00
N GLN A 199 0.54 2.42 -31.84
CA GLN A 199 0.10 2.81 -33.18
C GLN A 199 -0.17 1.59 -34.06
N ARG A 200 0.71 0.59 -34.00
CA ARG A 200 0.58 -0.65 -34.76
C ARG A 200 -0.63 -1.45 -34.32
N ILE A 201 -0.80 -1.66 -33.01
CA ILE A 201 -1.97 -2.33 -32.43
C ILE A 201 -3.24 -1.61 -32.87
N SER A 202 -3.30 -0.28 -32.78
CA SER A 202 -4.46 0.50 -33.21
C SER A 202 -4.82 0.31 -34.69
N LYS A 203 -3.83 0.12 -35.57
CA LYS A 203 -4.03 -0.15 -37.01
C LYS A 203 -4.37 -1.61 -37.34
N GLU A 204 -3.87 -2.56 -36.54
CA GLU A 204 -4.03 -4.00 -36.76
C GLU A 204 -5.21 -4.60 -35.96
N SER A 205 -5.90 -3.81 -35.13
CA SER A 205 -6.97 -4.27 -34.25
C SER A 205 -8.27 -3.49 -34.41
N ILE A 206 -9.35 -4.04 -33.86
CA ILE A 206 -10.62 -3.35 -33.74
C ILE A 206 -10.59 -2.53 -32.45
N THR A 207 -10.72 -1.20 -32.58
CA THR A 207 -10.76 -0.29 -31.44
C THR A 207 -12.20 0.06 -31.07
N PHE A 208 -12.51 0.02 -29.78
CA PHE A 208 -13.81 0.41 -29.23
C PHE A 208 -13.68 1.74 -28.48
N ALA A 209 -14.23 2.82 -29.03
CA ALA A 209 -14.07 4.18 -28.48
C ALA A 209 -15.01 4.52 -27.30
N ASN A 210 -16.11 3.79 -27.15
CA ASN A 210 -17.16 4.06 -26.16
C ASN A 210 -17.26 2.95 -25.10
N THR A 211 -16.11 2.51 -24.59
CA THR A 211 -16.05 1.51 -23.52
C THR A 211 -16.24 2.15 -22.14
N ARG A 212 -16.73 1.38 -21.17
CA ARG A 212 -16.79 1.76 -19.77
C ARG A 212 -15.83 0.88 -18.98
N GLN A 213 -15.16 1.45 -18.00
CA GLN A 213 -14.29 0.71 -17.08
C GLN A 213 -15.13 -0.26 -16.25
N ALA A 214 -14.59 -1.45 -15.96
CA ALA A 214 -15.26 -2.47 -15.13
C ALA A 214 -15.24 -2.15 -13.62
N GLY A 215 -14.52 -1.09 -13.24
CA GLY A 215 -14.40 -0.61 -11.87
C GLY A 215 -13.56 0.67 -11.85
N ARG A 216 -13.69 1.45 -10.78
CA ARG A 216 -13.04 2.77 -10.64
C ARG A 216 -11.54 2.74 -10.36
N ASP A 217 -11.07 1.66 -9.73
CA ASP A 217 -9.68 1.45 -9.32
C ASP A 217 -9.33 -0.02 -9.59
N THR A 218 -8.04 -0.35 -9.60
CA THR A 218 -7.51 -1.69 -9.86
C THR A 218 -8.20 -2.78 -9.03
N ILE A 219 -8.46 -2.51 -7.74
CA ILE A 219 -9.13 -3.45 -6.82
C ILE A 219 -10.53 -3.89 -7.26
N PHE A 220 -11.21 -3.06 -8.06
CA PHE A 220 -12.52 -3.33 -8.61
C PHE A 220 -12.44 -3.81 -10.06
N ALA A 221 -11.62 -3.13 -10.87
CA ALA A 221 -11.54 -3.33 -12.31
C ALA A 221 -11.01 -4.72 -12.67
N VAL A 222 -9.97 -5.22 -12.01
CA VAL A 222 -9.40 -6.54 -12.33
C VAL A 222 -10.41 -7.67 -12.06
N PRO A 223 -11.05 -7.76 -10.87
CA PRO A 223 -12.12 -8.72 -10.67
C PRO A 223 -13.29 -8.54 -11.65
N GLY A 224 -13.66 -7.30 -11.97
CA GLY A 224 -14.73 -7.01 -12.93
C GLY A 224 -14.43 -7.55 -14.33
N ILE A 225 -13.21 -7.35 -14.83
CA ILE A 225 -12.75 -7.90 -16.11
C ILE A 225 -12.79 -9.43 -16.10
N LEU A 226 -12.25 -10.05 -15.05
CA LEU A 226 -12.11 -11.51 -14.98
C LEU A 226 -13.44 -12.24 -14.73
N CYS A 227 -14.38 -11.62 -14.04
CA CYS A 227 -15.71 -12.19 -13.78
C CYS A 227 -16.78 -11.72 -14.77
N GLY A 228 -16.51 -10.71 -15.61
CA GLY A 228 -17.51 -10.08 -16.47
C GLY A 228 -18.59 -9.35 -15.67
N LEU A 229 -18.21 -8.68 -14.58
CA LEU A 229 -19.13 -8.01 -13.65
C LEU A 229 -18.81 -6.51 -13.56
N ASP A 230 -19.84 -5.70 -13.32
CA ASP A 230 -19.67 -4.33 -12.84
C ASP A 230 -19.42 -4.38 -11.33
N VAL A 231 -18.17 -4.15 -10.92
CA VAL A 231 -17.74 -4.30 -9.53
C VAL A 231 -17.64 -2.91 -8.89
N ASP A 232 -18.57 -2.62 -7.99
CA ASP A 232 -18.60 -1.40 -7.19
C ASP A 232 -18.14 -1.62 -5.74
N GLN A 233 -18.11 -2.89 -5.30
CA GLN A 233 -17.71 -3.32 -3.97
C GLN A 233 -16.69 -4.45 -4.04
N ALA A 234 -15.49 -4.18 -3.56
CA ALA A 234 -14.42 -5.13 -3.38
C ALA A 234 -13.68 -4.79 -2.09
N THR A 235 -13.60 -5.75 -1.17
CA THR A 235 -12.97 -5.58 0.14
C THR A 235 -11.99 -6.71 0.39
N PRO A 236 -10.70 -6.41 0.62
CA PRO A 236 -9.77 -7.44 1.05
C PRO A 236 -10.24 -8.08 2.37
N VAL A 237 -10.03 -9.38 2.50
CA VAL A 237 -10.37 -10.17 3.69
C VAL A 237 -9.12 -10.91 4.12
N GLY A 238 -8.35 -10.25 4.99
CA GLY A 238 -7.03 -10.73 5.40
C GLY A 238 -6.04 -10.75 4.23
N ALA A 239 -5.02 -11.60 4.34
CA ALA A 239 -3.93 -11.58 3.38
C ALA A 239 -4.22 -12.30 2.05
N SER A 240 -5.13 -13.27 2.01
CA SER A 240 -5.28 -14.19 0.87
C SER A 240 -6.51 -13.97 0.02
N ALA A 241 -7.49 -13.20 0.50
CA ALA A 241 -8.80 -13.16 -0.11
C ALA A 241 -9.24 -11.72 -0.37
N ILE A 242 -10.05 -11.58 -1.41
CA ILE A 242 -10.85 -10.41 -1.66
C ILE A 242 -12.30 -10.85 -1.80
N ARG A 243 -13.22 -10.13 -1.15
CA ARG A 243 -14.65 -10.29 -1.36
C ARG A 243 -15.11 -9.30 -2.40
N VAL A 244 -15.69 -9.80 -3.47
CA VAL A 244 -16.31 -9.01 -4.53
C VAL A 244 -17.81 -9.11 -4.34
N GLN A 245 -18.47 -7.97 -4.09
CA GLN A 245 -19.90 -7.90 -3.74
C GLN A 245 -20.28 -8.93 -2.66
N GLY A 246 -19.51 -8.97 -1.57
CA GLY A 246 -19.72 -9.87 -0.44
C GLY A 246 -19.27 -11.33 -0.63
N ILE A 247 -19.02 -11.78 -1.87
CA ILE A 247 -18.64 -13.17 -2.17
C ILE A 247 -17.12 -13.28 -2.32
N PRO A 248 -16.45 -14.23 -1.65
CA PRO A 248 -15.03 -14.50 -1.88
C PRO A 248 -14.72 -14.72 -3.36
N PHE A 249 -13.72 -14.02 -3.88
CA PHE A 249 -13.38 -14.05 -5.30
C PHE A 249 -13.02 -15.45 -5.79
N GLN A 250 -12.37 -16.26 -4.95
CA GLN A 250 -12.06 -17.67 -5.25
C GLN A 250 -13.29 -18.55 -5.47
N GLN A 251 -14.45 -18.15 -4.94
CA GLN A 251 -15.73 -18.85 -5.14
C GLN A 251 -16.47 -18.36 -6.39
N ARG A 252 -16.00 -17.29 -7.03
CA ARG A 252 -16.60 -16.76 -8.25
C ARG A 252 -16.05 -17.48 -9.47
N LYS A 253 -16.96 -17.79 -10.39
CA LYS A 253 -16.61 -18.18 -11.75
C LYS A 253 -15.90 -17.01 -12.43
N ASN A 254 -14.80 -17.29 -13.10
CA ASN A 254 -13.98 -16.29 -13.78
C ASN A 254 -13.30 -16.91 -15.02
N LEU A 255 -12.78 -16.06 -15.91
CA LEU A 255 -12.14 -16.48 -17.16
C LEU A 255 -11.06 -17.56 -16.94
N LEU A 256 -10.21 -17.44 -15.92
CA LEU A 256 -9.15 -18.41 -15.62
C LEU A 256 -9.66 -19.78 -15.16
N SER A 257 -10.83 -19.81 -14.50
CA SER A 257 -11.50 -21.06 -14.11
C SER A 257 -12.23 -21.72 -15.28
N GLU A 258 -12.57 -20.97 -16.33
CA GLU A 258 -13.35 -21.43 -17.48
C GLU A 258 -12.51 -21.86 -18.69
N THR A 259 -11.24 -21.46 -18.77
CA THR A 259 -10.33 -21.81 -19.86
C THR A 259 -9.79 -23.24 -19.72
N PHE A 260 -10.70 -24.22 -19.65
CA PHE A 260 -10.35 -25.63 -19.56
C PHE A 260 -9.54 -26.08 -20.79
N GLY A 261 -8.42 -26.76 -20.55
CA GLY A 261 -7.57 -27.30 -21.63
C GLY A 261 -6.56 -26.30 -22.21
N MET A 262 -6.53 -25.05 -21.74
CA MET A 262 -5.46 -24.11 -22.07
C MET A 262 -4.42 -24.07 -20.95
N ARG A 263 -3.16 -23.84 -21.31
CA ARG A 263 -2.14 -23.43 -20.33
C ARG A 263 -2.49 -22.02 -19.85
N ARG A 264 -2.61 -21.82 -18.54
CA ARG A 264 -2.91 -20.49 -17.97
C ARG A 264 -1.66 -19.87 -17.41
N THR A 265 -1.44 -18.63 -17.82
CA THR A 265 -0.39 -17.76 -17.31
C THR A 265 -1.03 -16.50 -16.72
N VAL A 266 -0.60 -16.11 -15.53
CA VAL A 266 -1.01 -14.86 -14.88
C VAL A 266 0.23 -14.10 -14.44
N LEU A 267 0.50 -12.96 -15.06
CA LEU A 267 1.55 -12.05 -14.64
C LEU A 267 0.88 -10.74 -14.28
N GLY A 268 1.06 -10.25 -13.06
CA GLY A 268 0.35 -9.03 -12.73
C GLY A 268 0.87 -8.22 -11.56
N TRP A 269 0.60 -6.93 -11.68
CA TRP A 269 0.86 -5.87 -10.72
C TRP A 269 -0.23 -5.77 -9.65
N TYR A 270 0.05 -5.15 -8.50
CA TYR A 270 -0.93 -4.75 -7.48
C TYR A 270 -1.60 -5.89 -6.68
N HIS A 271 -2.32 -6.80 -7.33
CA HIS A 271 -3.02 -7.90 -6.68
C HIS A 271 -2.10 -9.06 -6.33
N PRO A 272 -2.34 -9.77 -5.21
CA PRO A 272 -1.62 -11.00 -4.90
C PRO A 272 -2.13 -12.19 -5.72
N TYR A 273 -1.88 -12.16 -7.03
CA TYR A 273 -2.40 -13.13 -8.00
C TYR A 273 -2.08 -14.59 -7.65
N GLU A 274 -0.90 -14.84 -7.08
CA GLU A 274 -0.49 -16.17 -6.59
C GLU A 274 -1.41 -16.71 -5.49
N ARG A 275 -2.07 -15.81 -4.74
CA ARG A 275 -3.04 -16.16 -3.69
C ARG A 275 -4.48 -16.17 -4.19
N LEU A 276 -4.78 -15.35 -5.20
CA LEU A 276 -6.13 -15.23 -5.76
C LEU A 276 -6.49 -16.40 -6.67
N PHE A 277 -5.53 -16.94 -7.41
CA PHE A 277 -5.80 -17.98 -8.40
C PHE A 277 -5.23 -19.32 -7.97
N SER A 278 -6.10 -20.34 -8.06
CA SER A 278 -5.72 -21.74 -7.92
C SER A 278 -5.63 -22.40 -9.29
N GLY A 279 -4.73 -23.37 -9.41
CA GLY A 279 -4.62 -24.21 -10.61
C GLY A 279 -4.12 -23.48 -11.86
N VAL A 280 -3.49 -22.31 -11.74
CA VAL A 280 -2.78 -21.65 -12.85
C VAL A 280 -1.39 -22.28 -12.99
N GLU A 281 -0.96 -22.56 -14.22
CA GLU A 281 0.31 -23.24 -14.50
C GLU A 281 1.52 -22.34 -14.25
N HIS A 282 1.42 -21.05 -14.61
CA HIS A 282 2.42 -20.04 -14.28
C HIS A 282 1.75 -18.79 -13.70
N VAL A 283 2.13 -18.41 -12.49
CA VAL A 283 1.61 -17.20 -11.85
C VAL A 283 2.75 -16.45 -11.17
N LYS A 284 2.78 -15.13 -11.35
CA LYS A 284 3.74 -14.25 -10.67
C LYS A 284 3.11 -12.92 -10.30
N THR A 285 3.34 -12.52 -9.06
CA THR A 285 2.83 -11.28 -8.48
C THR A 285 3.93 -10.24 -8.35
N TYR A 286 3.63 -9.02 -8.79
CA TYR A 286 4.45 -7.84 -8.63
C TYR A 286 3.79 -6.85 -7.65
N PRO A 287 4.24 -6.77 -6.40
CA PRO A 287 3.64 -5.88 -5.42
C PRO A 287 3.96 -4.42 -5.74
N VAL A 288 2.99 -3.54 -5.47
CA VAL A 288 3.13 -2.08 -5.68
C VAL A 288 4.20 -1.50 -4.76
N GLU A 289 4.32 -2.04 -3.56
CA GLU A 289 5.24 -1.53 -2.54
C GLU A 289 6.28 -2.60 -2.20
N PRO A 290 7.56 -2.19 -2.03
CA PRO A 290 8.60 -3.10 -1.61
C PRO A 290 8.32 -3.58 -0.19
N GLN A 291 8.41 -4.90 0.01
CA GLN A 291 8.15 -5.50 1.30
C GLN A 291 9.27 -5.32 2.31
N ASP A 292 10.51 -5.27 1.81
CA ASP A 292 11.74 -5.34 2.61
C ASP A 292 12.49 -4.00 2.63
N PHE A 293 11.99 -2.99 1.91
CA PHE A 293 12.52 -1.65 2.07
C PHE A 293 12.19 -1.21 3.49
N GLY A 294 13.20 -0.85 4.29
CA GLY A 294 13.04 -0.40 5.66
C GLY A 294 11.99 0.69 5.76
N TRP A 295 10.73 0.28 5.96
CA TRP A 295 9.56 1.12 5.90
C TRP A 295 9.71 2.32 6.83
N THR A 296 10.41 2.11 7.94
CA THR A 296 10.81 3.12 8.91
C THR A 296 11.81 4.13 8.40
N SER A 297 12.84 3.78 7.63
CA SER A 297 13.78 4.79 7.12
C SER A 297 13.14 5.70 6.07
N TRP A 298 12.26 5.17 5.21
CA TRP A 298 11.48 5.99 4.26
C TRP A 298 10.42 6.84 4.96
N HIS A 299 9.58 6.22 5.79
CA HIS A 299 8.49 6.94 6.44
C HIS A 299 9.02 7.93 7.47
N MET A 300 10.14 7.64 8.15
CA MET A 300 10.78 8.62 9.03
C MET A 300 11.50 9.73 8.28
N ALA A 301 12.21 9.46 7.18
CA ALA A 301 12.76 10.53 6.34
C ALA A 301 11.63 11.44 5.81
N ASN A 302 10.52 10.83 5.38
CA ASN A 302 9.36 11.57 4.90
C ASN A 302 8.65 12.34 6.01
N LEU A 303 8.36 11.74 7.16
CA LEU A 303 7.64 12.40 8.26
C LEU A 303 8.49 13.43 9.01
N LEU A 304 9.77 13.14 9.24
CA LEU A 304 10.65 14.01 10.03
C LEU A 304 11.29 15.10 9.19
N VAL A 305 11.41 14.90 7.87
CA VAL A 305 12.18 15.80 7.03
C VAL A 305 11.39 16.29 5.81
N GLU A 306 10.85 15.42 4.94
CA GLU A 306 10.14 15.90 3.75
C GLU A 306 8.83 16.63 4.07
N HIS A 307 7.99 16.08 4.95
CA HIS A 307 6.67 16.63 5.25
C HIS A 307 6.78 18.02 5.94
N PRO A 308 7.62 18.22 6.97
CA PRO A 308 7.81 19.55 7.55
C PRO A 308 8.41 20.55 6.56
N LEU A 309 9.36 20.12 5.72
CA LEU A 309 9.99 20.99 4.72
C LEU A 309 9.02 21.35 3.59
N SER A 310 8.17 20.42 3.14
CA SER A 310 7.15 20.65 2.13
C SER A 310 6.07 21.65 2.59
N VAL A 311 5.67 21.61 3.87
CA VAL A 311 4.77 22.61 4.48
C VAL A 311 5.40 24.00 4.47
N LEU A 312 6.74 24.07 4.55
CA LEU A 312 7.50 25.32 4.43
C LEU A 312 7.82 25.70 2.98
N GLY A 313 7.30 24.97 1.99
CA GLY A 313 7.60 25.17 0.56
C GLY A 313 9.02 24.77 0.16
N ILE A 314 9.78 24.13 1.05
CA ILE A 314 11.14 23.65 0.80
C ILE A 314 11.03 22.24 0.22
N LYS A 315 11.31 22.11 -1.08
CA LYS A 315 11.52 20.81 -1.71
C LYS A 315 12.88 20.28 -1.25
N ALA A 316 12.86 19.40 -0.26
CA ALA A 316 14.03 18.60 0.05
C ALA A 316 13.93 17.33 -0.77
N ASP A 317 14.66 17.27 -1.88
CA ASP A 317 14.89 16.01 -2.56
C ASP A 317 15.77 15.15 -1.64
N PHE A 318 15.22 14.09 -1.04
CA PHE A 318 16.01 13.07 -0.35
C PHE A 318 16.39 11.97 -1.36
N PRO A 319 17.61 12.01 -1.94
CA PRO A 319 17.98 11.13 -3.04
C PRO A 319 17.96 9.63 -2.70
N PRO A 320 18.41 9.15 -1.51
CA PRO A 320 18.64 7.73 -1.30
C PRO A 320 17.35 6.91 -1.14
N VAL A 321 16.23 7.55 -0.81
CA VAL A 321 14.99 6.80 -0.56
C VAL A 321 14.12 6.72 -1.80
N ARG A 322 14.00 7.84 -2.51
CA ARG A 322 13.36 7.87 -3.81
C ARG A 322 14.08 6.95 -4.80
N SER A 323 15.42 6.93 -4.78
CA SER A 323 16.19 6.01 -5.63
C SER A 323 15.87 4.53 -5.38
N GLY A 324 15.50 4.16 -4.15
CA GLY A 324 15.22 2.79 -3.76
C GLY A 324 13.86 2.28 -4.21
N LEU A 325 12.79 3.06 -4.02
CA LEU A 325 11.47 2.71 -4.56
C LEU A 325 11.50 2.68 -6.10
N GLU A 326 12.17 3.67 -6.68
CA GLU A 326 12.40 3.72 -8.12
C GLU A 326 13.19 2.50 -8.61
N GLN A 327 14.27 2.12 -7.93
CA GLN A 327 15.03 0.92 -8.25
C GLN A 327 14.17 -0.34 -8.14
N PHE A 328 13.41 -0.49 -7.06
CA PHE A 328 12.51 -1.61 -6.86
C PHE A 328 11.47 -1.74 -7.97
N HIS A 329 10.83 -0.63 -8.34
CA HIS A 329 9.89 -0.59 -9.46
C HIS A 329 10.60 -0.93 -10.78
N ARG A 330 11.82 -0.44 -11.03
CA ARG A 330 12.60 -0.78 -12.25
C ARG A 330 12.92 -2.27 -12.31
N GLU A 331 13.35 -2.85 -11.19
CA GLU A 331 13.66 -4.26 -11.08
C GLU A 331 12.42 -5.12 -11.34
N ASN A 332 11.27 -4.77 -10.72
CA ASN A 332 10.00 -5.45 -10.96
C ASN A 332 9.59 -5.39 -12.44
N VAL A 333 9.76 -4.24 -13.09
CA VAL A 333 9.41 -4.06 -14.49
C VAL A 333 10.30 -4.89 -15.41
N ASN A 334 11.61 -4.88 -15.18
CA ASN A 334 12.55 -5.67 -15.98
C ASN A 334 12.29 -7.18 -15.82
N ASP A 335 11.99 -7.61 -14.60
CA ASP A 335 11.60 -8.99 -14.32
C ASP A 335 10.22 -9.32 -14.96
N PHE A 336 9.26 -8.39 -14.93
CA PHE A 336 7.96 -8.56 -15.62
C PHE A 336 8.15 -8.76 -17.12
N ARG A 337 8.99 -7.94 -17.78
CA ARG A 337 9.32 -8.09 -19.21
C ARG A 337 9.92 -9.46 -19.51
N THR A 338 10.89 -9.88 -18.70
CA THR A 338 11.53 -11.20 -18.84
C THR A 338 10.50 -12.34 -18.76
N GLU A 339 9.47 -12.20 -17.91
CA GLU A 339 8.40 -13.20 -17.79
C GLU A 339 7.38 -13.14 -18.93
N ILE A 340 7.08 -11.95 -19.49
CA ILE A 340 6.30 -11.83 -20.73
C ILE A 340 7.02 -12.54 -21.88
N ASP A 341 8.33 -12.30 -22.07
CA ASP A 341 9.08 -12.92 -23.16
C ASP A 341 9.10 -14.44 -23.03
N ARG A 342 9.22 -14.93 -21.79
CA ARG A 342 9.26 -16.37 -21.51
C ARG A 342 7.90 -17.05 -21.65
N TRP A 343 6.81 -16.41 -21.20
CA TRP A 343 5.51 -17.07 -21.03
C TRP A 343 4.37 -16.47 -21.85
N GLY A 344 4.47 -15.21 -22.23
CA GLY A 344 3.47 -14.50 -23.03
C GLY A 344 3.28 -15.09 -24.43
N GLN A 345 4.32 -15.74 -24.97
CA GLN A 345 4.29 -16.39 -26.28
C GLN A 345 4.03 -17.91 -26.20
N SER A 346 3.65 -18.44 -25.03
CA SER A 346 3.39 -19.87 -24.89
C SER A 346 2.29 -20.31 -25.88
N PRO A 347 2.56 -21.29 -26.76
CA PRO A 347 1.52 -21.84 -27.62
C PRO A 347 0.46 -22.53 -26.77
N ASP A 348 -0.78 -22.37 -27.22
CA ASP A 348 -2.02 -22.93 -26.68
C ASP A 348 -2.34 -22.49 -25.25
N GLY A 349 -2.12 -21.19 -24.99
CA GLY A 349 -2.28 -20.58 -23.69
C GLY A 349 -3.38 -19.52 -23.59
N PHE A 350 -3.94 -19.40 -22.38
CA PHE A 350 -4.62 -18.21 -21.91
C PHE A 350 -3.66 -17.42 -21.02
N THR A 351 -3.31 -16.20 -21.41
CA THR A 351 -2.39 -15.34 -20.64
C THR A 351 -3.12 -14.09 -20.19
N PHE A 352 -3.15 -13.84 -18.88
CA PHE A 352 -3.59 -12.58 -18.29
C PHE A 352 -2.37 -11.77 -17.86
N LEU A 353 -2.21 -10.58 -18.42
CA LEU A 353 -1.15 -9.63 -18.13
C LEU A 353 -1.76 -8.39 -17.50
N HIS A 354 -1.39 -8.06 -16.26
CA HIS A 354 -1.72 -6.78 -15.64
C HIS A 354 -0.43 -5.96 -15.47
N ILE A 355 -0.23 -5.06 -16.43
CA ILE A 355 1.02 -4.40 -16.75
C ILE A 355 1.03 -3.04 -16.04
N PRO A 356 2.01 -2.75 -15.17
CA PRO A 356 2.16 -1.41 -14.62
C PRO A 356 2.61 -0.47 -15.74
N VAL A 357 1.99 0.70 -15.90
CA VAL A 357 2.47 1.70 -16.86
C VAL A 357 2.84 3.02 -16.19
N PRO A 358 3.70 3.84 -16.81
CA PRO A 358 3.95 5.20 -16.36
C PRO A 358 2.68 6.05 -16.29
N HIS A 359 2.29 6.50 -15.09
CA HIS A 359 1.16 7.43 -14.89
C HIS A 359 1.54 8.59 -13.95
N GLU A 360 0.74 9.67 -13.94
CA GLU A 360 0.91 10.80 -13.02
C GLU A 360 0.66 10.37 -11.56
N PRO A 361 1.34 10.94 -10.55
CA PRO A 361 2.27 12.08 -10.61
C PRO A 361 3.71 11.71 -11.04
N PHE A 362 3.97 10.44 -11.33
CA PHE A 362 5.32 9.93 -11.57
C PHE A 362 5.86 10.23 -12.98
N ARG A 363 5.06 10.84 -13.85
CA ARG A 363 5.41 11.12 -15.25
C ARG A 363 6.45 12.23 -15.42
N ASN A 364 6.46 13.24 -14.55
CA ASN A 364 7.44 14.34 -14.57
C ASN A 364 8.77 13.98 -13.90
N ASN A 365 8.88 12.76 -13.38
CA ASN A 365 10.11 12.25 -12.83
C ASN A 365 10.81 11.49 -13.97
N ASN A 366 12.07 11.82 -14.27
CA ASN A 366 12.93 11.15 -15.27
C ASN A 366 12.99 9.61 -15.17
N TYR A 367 12.35 9.06 -14.14
CA TYR A 367 12.12 7.66 -13.81
C TYR A 367 11.59 6.80 -14.97
N TYR A 368 10.59 7.29 -15.72
CA TYR A 368 9.97 6.53 -16.80
C TYR A 368 10.50 6.89 -18.20
N ASP A 369 11.17 8.03 -18.34
CA ASP A 369 11.86 8.39 -19.59
C ASP A 369 13.03 7.43 -19.90
N SER A 370 13.59 6.74 -18.90
CA SER A 370 14.65 5.73 -19.09
C SER A 370 14.14 4.31 -19.34
N VAL A 371 12.85 4.04 -19.16
CA VAL A 371 12.27 2.71 -19.37
C VAL A 371 11.45 2.77 -20.64
N GLU A 372 12.07 2.41 -21.77
CA GLU A 372 11.40 2.23 -23.07
C GLU A 372 10.35 1.11 -22.95
N TRP A 373 9.18 1.45 -22.42
CA TRP A 373 8.14 0.50 -22.03
C TRP A 373 7.34 -0.09 -23.19
N ALA A 374 7.30 0.63 -24.31
CA ALA A 374 6.31 0.35 -25.34
C ALA A 374 6.94 0.25 -26.75
N GLY A 375 8.26 0.15 -26.84
CA GLY A 375 8.92 -0.18 -28.11
C GLY A 375 8.82 -1.66 -28.50
N GLU A 376 8.74 -2.57 -27.51
CA GLU A 376 9.10 -3.98 -27.72
C GLU A 376 8.07 -5.03 -27.24
N VAL A 377 7.00 -4.62 -26.53
CA VAL A 377 5.92 -5.55 -26.10
C VAL A 377 4.91 -5.79 -27.21
#